data_AF-A7S7X2-F1
#
_entry.id   AF-A7S7X2-F1
#
_cell.length_a   1.000
_cell.length_b   1.000
_cell.length_c   1.000
_cell.angle_alpha   90.00
_cell.angle_beta   90.00
_cell.angle_gamma   90.00
#
_symmetry.space_group_name_H-M   'P 1'
#
loop_
_entity.id
_entity.type
_entity.pdbx_description
1 polymer ?
#
loop_
_entity_poly.entity_id
_entity_poly.type
_entity_poly.pdbx_seq_one_letter_code
_entity_poly.pdbx_strand_id
1 'polypeptide(L)'
;MYFPLYLISTVNKNTLKEFLHDWCRVRNIRTDWQGLLSPCVGKTQWGEYHTIFTRINMTDADTSYISLMDIRPAGDFSRISIQSQTSEGNRKLSGGDAWRVRVRGPSELAPTIIDHENGTYEVLFLALDAGEYRVVVYLDYTLCDGYRDPPEYWFMVGNIHGSNQVHGILGKESQYLCKPLWRGTPLVITIPPAQGPLRYDEFISLGFGDPLYCNQECGLLWDGYGRWFNGSWIPQIQAPSPLSRSARRKQGVLWVYGDSIAARLHSSIKNTLLCTDIFRRCDVTYNWVYTIQNATVEKNLNDFQDFRIDKILSELRQVLYRPEMDKHSTVLLNFGLHFVSSINFTAYQRLITRVLDMIAEQESDGKGMMQKRYKGGIIWKTTTPINREKFANPHHQARRFMTNQEDESDGEEGKRFDHAQTPLLVSKGQQAPVHRGRPSRRREGGFQRGFLIGRRF
;
A
#
# COMPACT_ATOMS: atom_id res chain seq x y z
N MET A 1 -29.81 5.71 -40.45
CA MET A 1 -29.66 4.93 -39.21
C MET A 1 -29.39 3.50 -39.63
N TYR A 2 -28.12 3.11 -39.65
CA TYR A 2 -27.65 1.78 -40.10
C TYR A 2 -26.59 1.36 -39.08
N PHE A 3 -26.92 0.37 -38.25
CA PHE A 3 -25.96 -0.30 -37.39
C PHE A 3 -25.52 -1.59 -38.11
N PRO A 4 -24.25 -1.74 -38.50
CA PRO A 4 -23.76 -3.02 -39.00
C PRO A 4 -23.65 -4.01 -37.84
N LEU A 5 -24.30 -5.16 -38.03
CA LEU A 5 -24.18 -6.35 -37.19
C LEU A 5 -22.72 -6.81 -37.17
N TYR A 6 -22.09 -6.79 -35.99
CA TYR A 6 -20.77 -7.39 -35.81
C TYR A 6 -20.89 -8.92 -35.88
N LEU A 7 -20.08 -9.49 -36.78
CA LEU A 7 -19.84 -10.92 -36.92
C LEU A 7 -19.39 -11.52 -35.58
N ILE A 8 -20.14 -12.52 -35.10
CA ILE A 8 -19.71 -13.40 -34.01
C ILE A 8 -18.58 -14.26 -34.55
N SER A 9 -17.35 -13.91 -34.18
CA SER A 9 -16.17 -14.73 -34.47
C SER A 9 -16.21 -15.98 -33.58
N THR A 10 -16.48 -17.14 -34.19
CA THR A 10 -16.29 -18.44 -33.55
C THR A 10 -14.81 -18.81 -33.64
N VAL A 11 -14.01 -18.44 -32.63
CA VAL A 11 -12.65 -18.96 -32.47
C VAL A 11 -12.62 -19.84 -31.22
N ASN A 12 -12.56 -21.16 -31.45
CA ASN A 12 -12.29 -22.18 -30.45
C ASN A 12 -10.84 -22.65 -30.68
N LYS A 13 -9.98 -22.61 -29.62
CA LYS A 13 -8.49 -22.63 -29.53
C LYS A 13 -7.86 -21.22 -29.64
N ASN A 14 -7.35 -20.54 -28.60
CA ASN A 14 -6.67 -20.94 -27.35
C ASN A 14 -7.05 -20.04 -26.13
N THR A 15 -8.27 -20.14 -25.63
CA THR A 15 -8.79 -19.31 -24.54
C THR A 15 -7.97 -19.37 -23.24
N LEU A 16 -7.39 -20.54 -22.92
CA LEU A 16 -6.56 -20.70 -21.72
C LEU A 16 -5.18 -20.04 -21.84
N LYS A 17 -4.62 -19.97 -23.05
CA LYS A 17 -3.34 -19.29 -23.32
C LYS A 17 -3.51 -17.77 -23.19
N GLU A 18 -4.63 -17.25 -23.68
CA GLU A 18 -4.99 -15.84 -23.50
C GLU A 18 -5.20 -15.52 -22.01
N PHE A 19 -5.90 -16.41 -21.29
CA PHE A 19 -6.05 -16.28 -19.84
C PHE A 19 -4.69 -16.28 -19.13
N LEU A 20 -3.78 -17.22 -19.46
CA LEU A 20 -2.42 -17.26 -18.89
C LEU A 20 -1.65 -15.97 -19.17
N HIS A 21 -1.76 -15.43 -20.39
CA HIS A 21 -1.12 -14.19 -20.76
C HIS A 21 -1.61 -13.02 -19.91
N ASP A 22 -2.93 -12.83 -19.79
CA ASP A 22 -3.50 -11.76 -18.96
C ASP A 22 -3.23 -11.96 -17.47
N TRP A 23 -3.29 -13.21 -17.00
CA TRP A 23 -2.86 -13.58 -15.66
C TRP A 23 -1.43 -13.09 -15.40
N CYS A 24 -0.48 -13.47 -16.26
CA CYS A 24 0.91 -13.05 -16.10
C CYS A 24 1.13 -11.55 -16.23
N ARG A 25 0.36 -10.84 -17.06
CA ARG A 25 0.40 -9.37 -17.10
C ARG A 25 0.04 -8.75 -15.76
N VAL A 26 -1.06 -9.22 -15.14
CA VAL A 26 -1.48 -8.75 -13.81
C VAL A 26 -0.47 -9.10 -12.73
N ARG A 27 0.15 -10.28 -12.81
CA ARG A 27 1.19 -10.70 -11.86
C ARG A 27 2.48 -9.87 -11.99
N ASN A 28 2.95 -9.67 -13.22
CA ASN A 28 4.28 -9.10 -13.47
C ASN A 28 4.33 -7.59 -13.24
N ILE A 29 3.26 -6.87 -13.54
CA ILE A 29 3.20 -5.41 -13.32
C ILE A 29 3.32 -5.01 -11.85
N ARG A 30 3.02 -5.93 -10.91
CA ARG A 30 3.18 -5.69 -9.46
C ARG A 30 4.64 -5.60 -9.04
N THR A 31 5.56 -6.15 -9.84
CA THR A 31 7.00 -6.16 -9.58
C THR A 31 7.81 -5.37 -10.61
N ASP A 32 7.22 -5.05 -11.76
CA ASP A 32 7.87 -4.32 -12.85
C ASP A 32 7.74 -2.81 -12.68
N TRP A 33 8.51 -2.27 -11.73
CA TRP A 33 8.58 -0.82 -11.54
C TRP A 33 9.20 -0.09 -12.74
N GLN A 34 10.02 -0.77 -13.56
CA GLN A 34 10.66 -0.18 -14.73
C GLN A 34 9.64 0.10 -15.83
N GLY A 35 8.79 -0.89 -16.15
CA GLY A 35 7.67 -0.72 -17.06
C GLY A 35 6.61 0.25 -16.51
N LEU A 36 6.41 0.33 -15.20
CA LEU A 36 5.53 1.34 -14.62
C LEU A 36 6.04 2.78 -14.85
N LEU A 37 7.36 2.99 -14.80
CA LEU A 37 7.99 4.30 -14.92
C LEU A 37 8.47 4.64 -16.35
N SER A 38 8.40 3.71 -17.30
CA SER A 38 8.82 3.94 -18.69
C SER A 38 8.20 5.18 -19.34
N PRO A 39 6.88 5.50 -19.23
CA PRO A 39 6.34 6.75 -19.80
C PRO A 39 6.90 8.03 -19.16
N CYS A 40 7.55 7.89 -18.00
CA CYS A 40 7.95 8.96 -17.11
C CYS A 40 9.47 9.08 -16.93
N VAL A 41 10.27 8.39 -17.75
CA VAL A 41 11.72 8.53 -17.77
C VAL A 41 12.09 10.01 -17.98
N GLY A 42 12.93 10.53 -17.08
CA GLY A 42 13.36 11.93 -17.08
C GLY A 42 12.29 12.94 -16.64
N LYS A 43 11.10 12.50 -16.22
CA LYS A 43 9.98 13.37 -15.78
C LYS A 43 9.62 13.21 -14.30
N THR A 44 10.44 12.51 -13.53
CA THR A 44 10.20 12.26 -12.09
C THR A 44 10.81 13.35 -11.20
N GLN A 45 11.55 14.32 -11.73
CA GLN A 45 12.16 15.37 -10.92
C GLN A 45 11.12 16.40 -10.44
N TRP A 46 11.23 16.80 -9.17
CA TRP A 46 10.45 17.92 -8.65
C TRP A 46 10.85 19.26 -9.28
N GLY A 47 9.88 20.13 -9.53
CA GLY A 47 10.15 21.52 -9.90
C GLY A 47 10.45 21.79 -11.37
N GLU A 48 10.59 20.77 -12.23
CA GLU A 48 10.56 21.00 -13.68
C GLU A 48 9.17 21.50 -14.12
N TYR A 49 9.16 22.67 -14.77
CA TYR A 49 8.00 23.55 -14.91
C TYR A 49 6.83 22.95 -15.68
N HIS A 50 5.62 23.16 -15.16
CA HIS A 50 4.43 23.26 -15.98
C HIS A 50 4.48 24.60 -16.74
N THR A 51 5.10 24.58 -17.92
CA THR A 51 4.92 25.69 -18.88
C THR A 51 3.44 25.79 -19.27
N ILE A 52 3.04 26.90 -19.91
CA ILE A 52 1.70 27.00 -20.51
C ILE A 52 1.43 25.80 -21.44
N PHE A 53 2.43 25.37 -22.21
CA PHE A 53 2.35 24.19 -23.07
C PHE A 53 2.11 22.89 -22.29
N THR A 54 2.70 22.75 -21.10
CA THR A 54 2.44 21.61 -20.22
C THR A 54 0.99 21.59 -19.73
N ARG A 55 0.41 22.76 -19.43
CA ARG A 55 -0.99 22.86 -18.98
C ARG A 55 -1.99 22.51 -20.08
N ILE A 56 -1.71 22.93 -21.32
CA ILE A 56 -2.57 22.60 -22.49
C ILE A 56 -2.58 21.09 -22.76
N ASN A 57 -1.47 20.39 -22.47
CA ASN A 57 -1.35 18.94 -22.64
C ASN A 57 -1.83 18.11 -21.45
N MET A 58 -2.35 18.74 -20.38
CA MET A 58 -2.91 18.01 -19.23
C MET A 58 -4.13 17.21 -19.67
N THR A 59 -4.26 16.01 -19.13
CA THR A 59 -5.46 15.20 -19.31
C THR A 59 -6.64 15.85 -18.61
N ASP A 60 -7.75 15.94 -19.34
CA ASP A 60 -9.04 16.34 -18.78
C ASP A 60 -9.97 15.11 -18.72
N ALA A 61 -10.49 14.84 -17.52
CA ALA A 61 -11.33 13.69 -17.27
C ALA A 61 -12.75 13.82 -17.85
N ASP A 62 -13.20 15.03 -18.19
CA ASP A 62 -14.53 15.24 -18.78
C ASP A 62 -14.51 14.96 -20.28
N THR A 63 -13.41 15.29 -20.97
CA THR A 63 -13.23 15.03 -22.42
C THR A 63 -12.70 13.64 -22.73
N SER A 64 -11.93 13.04 -21.81
CA SER A 64 -11.45 11.65 -21.93
C SER A 64 -12.62 10.66 -22.01
N TYR A 65 -12.42 9.51 -22.65
CA TYR A 65 -13.51 8.57 -22.92
C TYR A 65 -13.06 7.11 -22.90
N ILE A 66 -14.04 6.21 -22.76
CA ILE A 66 -13.83 4.77 -22.88
C ILE A 66 -13.78 4.39 -24.36
N SER A 67 -12.60 4.01 -24.85
CA SER A 67 -12.38 3.68 -26.26
C SER A 67 -12.72 2.22 -26.61
N LEU A 68 -12.70 1.32 -25.62
CA LEU A 68 -13.01 -0.09 -25.78
C LEU A 68 -13.60 -0.66 -24.48
N MET A 69 -14.58 -1.55 -24.63
CA MET A 69 -15.08 -2.40 -23.56
C MET A 69 -15.18 -3.83 -24.10
N ASP A 70 -14.39 -4.74 -23.53
CA ASP A 70 -14.50 -6.18 -23.76
C ASP A 70 -14.88 -6.84 -22.43
N ILE A 71 -16.18 -7.03 -22.24
CA ILE A 71 -16.76 -7.60 -21.03
C ILE A 71 -17.04 -9.08 -21.26
N ARG A 72 -16.31 -9.93 -20.55
CA ARG A 72 -16.38 -11.39 -20.65
C ARG A 72 -17.24 -11.97 -19.52
N PRO A 73 -17.75 -13.21 -19.69
CA PRO A 73 -18.45 -13.92 -18.62
C PRO A 73 -17.61 -14.03 -17.34
N ALA A 74 -18.28 -14.26 -16.21
CA ALA A 74 -17.63 -14.53 -14.94
C ALA A 74 -16.59 -15.66 -15.09
N GLY A 75 -15.44 -15.50 -14.44
CA GLY A 75 -14.31 -16.41 -14.56
C GLY A 75 -13.36 -16.12 -15.71
N ASP A 76 -13.65 -15.15 -16.56
CA ASP A 76 -12.77 -14.65 -17.63
C ASP A 76 -12.26 -13.23 -17.36
N PHE A 77 -11.07 -12.91 -17.85
CA PHE A 77 -10.57 -11.54 -17.83
C PHE A 77 -11.42 -10.64 -18.72
N SER A 78 -11.86 -9.53 -18.15
CA SER A 78 -12.52 -8.44 -18.85
C SER A 78 -11.61 -7.22 -18.87
N ARG A 79 -11.80 -6.35 -19.86
CA ARG A 79 -11.00 -5.13 -19.99
C ARG A 79 -11.78 -3.94 -20.49
N ILE A 80 -11.36 -2.77 -20.04
CA ILE A 80 -11.87 -1.47 -20.48
C ILE A 80 -10.66 -0.60 -20.84
N SER A 81 -10.69 0.09 -21.98
CA SER A 81 -9.62 1.01 -22.35
C SER A 81 -10.08 2.45 -22.20
N ILE A 82 -9.29 3.25 -21.50
CA ILE A 82 -9.49 4.70 -21.34
C ILE A 82 -8.58 5.40 -22.37
N GLN A 83 -9.14 6.24 -23.23
CA GLN A 83 -8.39 7.18 -24.05
C GLN A 83 -8.35 8.53 -23.34
N SER A 84 -7.14 8.97 -22.98
CA SER A 84 -6.94 10.30 -22.40
C SER A 84 -7.01 11.38 -23.47
N GLN A 85 -7.66 12.48 -23.14
CA GLN A 85 -7.76 13.68 -23.97
C GLN A 85 -7.39 14.94 -23.18
N THR A 86 -6.95 15.99 -23.88
CA THR A 86 -6.80 17.32 -23.29
C THR A 86 -8.16 18.00 -23.13
N SER A 87 -8.20 19.16 -22.46
CA SER A 87 -9.43 19.95 -22.32
C SER A 87 -10.03 20.42 -23.66
N GLU A 88 -9.25 20.45 -24.73
CA GLU A 88 -9.70 20.78 -26.09
C GLU A 88 -10.26 19.56 -26.84
N GLY A 89 -10.23 18.37 -26.24
CA GLY A 89 -10.66 17.11 -26.88
C GLY A 89 -9.59 16.48 -27.77
N ASN A 90 -8.35 16.98 -27.73
CA ASN A 90 -7.25 16.39 -28.48
C ASN A 90 -6.80 15.09 -27.80
N ARG A 91 -6.66 14.00 -28.57
CA ARG A 91 -6.17 12.72 -28.06
C ARG A 91 -4.72 12.85 -27.61
N LYS A 92 -4.41 12.35 -26.41
CA LYS A 92 -3.03 12.20 -25.97
C LYS A 92 -2.35 11.07 -26.74
N LEU A 93 -1.07 11.28 -27.01
CA LEU A 93 -0.18 10.34 -27.71
C LEU A 93 0.93 9.81 -26.81
N SER A 94 0.87 10.12 -25.51
CA SER A 94 1.85 9.71 -24.51
C SER A 94 1.16 9.24 -23.24
N GLY A 95 1.80 8.32 -22.53
CA GLY A 95 1.39 7.86 -21.20
C GLY A 95 1.68 8.87 -20.07
N GLY A 96 1.68 8.35 -18.84
CA GLY A 96 2.06 9.06 -17.61
C GLY A 96 0.90 9.59 -16.77
N ASP A 97 -0.34 9.30 -17.12
CA ASP A 97 -1.52 9.67 -16.33
C ASP A 97 -1.83 8.59 -15.29
N ALA A 98 -2.24 9.02 -14.10
CA ALA A 98 -2.60 8.12 -13.01
C ALA A 98 -4.12 7.99 -12.94
N TRP A 99 -4.65 7.02 -13.67
CA TRP A 99 -6.05 6.62 -13.58
C TRP A 99 -6.24 5.63 -12.42
N ARG A 100 -7.20 5.93 -11.55
CA ARG A 100 -7.66 5.05 -10.49
C ARG A 100 -9.03 4.51 -10.83
N VAL A 101 -9.17 3.19 -10.85
CA VAL A 101 -10.41 2.51 -11.24
C VAL A 101 -10.82 1.52 -10.16
N ARG A 102 -12.13 1.49 -9.87
CA ARG A 102 -12.78 0.48 -9.03
C ARG A 102 -13.95 -0.14 -9.77
N VAL A 103 -14.18 -1.42 -9.58
CA VAL A 103 -15.32 -2.14 -10.15
C VAL A 103 -16.12 -2.74 -8.99
N ARG A 104 -17.34 -2.25 -8.78
CA ARG A 104 -18.18 -2.54 -7.61
C ARG A 104 -19.50 -3.15 -8.02
N GLY A 105 -19.86 -4.28 -7.45
CA GLY A 105 -21.12 -4.98 -7.71
C GLY A 105 -21.29 -6.14 -6.75
N PRO A 106 -21.66 -7.34 -7.23
CA PRO A 106 -21.67 -8.56 -6.41
C PRO A 106 -20.37 -8.82 -5.64
N SER A 107 -19.22 -8.41 -6.19
CA SER A 107 -17.94 -8.30 -5.49
C SER A 107 -17.28 -6.95 -5.74
N GLU A 108 -16.29 -6.60 -4.92
CA GLU A 108 -15.41 -5.46 -5.20
C GLU A 108 -14.07 -5.94 -5.73
N LEU A 109 -13.69 -5.36 -6.87
CA LEU A 109 -12.45 -5.67 -7.58
C LEU A 109 -11.57 -4.42 -7.61
N ALA A 110 -10.26 -4.66 -7.48
CA ALA A 110 -9.21 -3.67 -7.73
C ALA A 110 -8.49 -4.02 -9.05
N PRO A 111 -8.92 -3.45 -10.19
CA PRO A 111 -8.31 -3.72 -11.48
C PRO A 111 -6.83 -3.33 -11.53
N THR A 112 -6.14 -3.95 -12.48
CA THR A 112 -4.80 -3.55 -12.89
C THR A 112 -4.92 -2.54 -14.02
N ILE A 113 -4.26 -1.39 -13.88
CA ILE A 113 -4.20 -0.36 -14.92
C ILE A 113 -2.86 -0.47 -15.64
N ILE A 114 -2.89 -0.61 -16.95
CA ILE A 114 -1.71 -0.78 -17.81
C ILE A 114 -1.66 0.43 -18.76
N ASP A 115 -0.61 1.23 -18.64
CA ASP A 115 -0.33 2.34 -19.56
C ASP A 115 0.32 1.80 -20.83
N HIS A 116 -0.28 2.08 -22.00
CA HIS A 116 0.28 1.68 -23.29
C HIS A 116 1.24 2.73 -23.89
N GLU A 117 1.58 3.75 -23.12
CA GLU A 117 2.50 4.84 -23.48
C GLU A 117 2.06 5.69 -24.67
N ASN A 118 0.83 5.50 -25.16
CA ASN A 118 0.26 6.17 -26.32
C ASN A 118 -0.98 7.01 -25.98
N GLY A 119 -1.20 7.29 -24.68
CA GLY A 119 -2.38 7.99 -24.16
C GLY A 119 -3.59 7.09 -23.91
N THR A 120 -3.47 5.78 -24.14
CA THR A 120 -4.46 4.78 -23.76
C THR A 120 -4.04 3.98 -22.54
N TYR A 121 -5.01 3.65 -21.68
CA TYR A 121 -4.81 2.91 -20.44
C TYR A 121 -5.78 1.74 -20.41
N GLU A 122 -5.28 0.51 -20.34
CA GLU A 122 -6.10 -0.70 -20.21
C GLU A 122 -6.34 -1.00 -18.74
N VAL A 123 -7.62 -1.10 -18.38
CA VAL A 123 -8.12 -1.53 -17.08
C VAL A 123 -8.46 -3.02 -17.22
N LEU A 124 -7.57 -3.88 -16.73
CA LEU A 124 -7.69 -5.33 -16.80
C LEU A 124 -8.15 -5.89 -15.45
N PHE A 125 -9.21 -6.70 -15.44
CA PHE A 125 -9.77 -7.28 -14.20
C PHE A 125 -10.40 -8.65 -14.43
N LEU A 126 -10.44 -9.44 -13.35
CA LEU A 126 -11.06 -10.77 -13.32
C LEU A 126 -12.27 -10.73 -12.36
N ALA A 127 -13.47 -10.81 -12.92
CA ALA A 127 -14.71 -10.91 -12.15
C ALA A 127 -15.11 -12.38 -12.02
N LEU A 128 -15.32 -12.86 -10.80
CA LEU A 128 -15.73 -14.25 -10.54
C LEU A 128 -17.24 -14.40 -10.31
N ASP A 129 -17.94 -13.30 -10.08
CA ASP A 129 -19.37 -13.30 -9.82
C ASP A 129 -20.08 -12.53 -10.96
N ALA A 130 -21.09 -13.15 -11.54
CA ALA A 130 -21.91 -12.50 -12.58
C ALA A 130 -22.86 -11.47 -11.96
N GLY A 131 -23.22 -10.46 -12.74
CA GLY A 131 -24.16 -9.42 -12.32
C GLY A 131 -23.79 -8.04 -12.82
N GLU A 132 -24.50 -7.05 -12.32
CA GLU A 132 -24.28 -5.65 -12.64
C GLU A 132 -23.16 -5.07 -11.75
N TYR A 133 -22.20 -4.40 -12.38
CA TYR A 133 -21.13 -3.68 -11.70
C TYR A 133 -21.10 -2.22 -12.13
N ARG A 134 -20.88 -1.34 -11.17
CA ARG A 134 -20.50 0.06 -11.38
C ARG A 134 -18.99 0.17 -11.46
N VAL A 135 -18.51 0.76 -12.55
CA VAL A 135 -17.11 1.13 -12.74
C VAL A 135 -16.94 2.59 -12.35
N VAL A 136 -16.05 2.84 -11.39
CA VAL A 136 -15.77 4.16 -10.84
C VAL A 136 -14.35 4.55 -11.26
N VAL A 137 -14.22 5.60 -12.05
CA VAL A 137 -12.95 6.05 -12.66
C VAL A 137 -12.62 7.46 -12.19
N TYR A 138 -11.39 7.66 -11.70
CA TYR A 138 -10.83 8.95 -11.31
C TYR A 138 -9.48 9.18 -11.99
N LEU A 139 -9.24 10.42 -12.40
CA LEU A 139 -7.92 10.92 -12.75
C LEU A 139 -7.29 11.54 -11.50
N ASP A 140 -6.27 10.90 -10.96
CA ASP A 140 -5.57 11.37 -9.77
C ASP A 140 -4.40 12.30 -10.14
N TYR A 141 -3.68 12.01 -11.22
CA TYR A 141 -2.57 12.82 -11.74
C TYR A 141 -2.48 12.74 -13.27
N THR A 142 -1.79 13.70 -13.88
CA THR A 142 -1.50 13.71 -15.32
C THR A 142 -0.01 14.00 -15.56
N LEU A 143 0.51 13.65 -16.75
CA LEU A 143 1.86 14.02 -17.20
C LEU A 143 2.98 13.62 -16.23
N CYS A 144 2.88 12.41 -15.67
CA CYS A 144 3.83 11.84 -14.72
C CYS A 144 3.87 12.51 -13.35
N ASP A 145 2.95 13.45 -13.05
CA ASP A 145 2.94 14.16 -11.78
C ASP A 145 2.79 13.24 -10.57
N GLY A 146 2.13 12.09 -10.74
CA GLY A 146 1.98 11.07 -9.70
C GLY A 146 3.27 10.33 -9.36
N TYR A 147 4.29 10.40 -10.22
CA TYR A 147 5.58 9.72 -10.06
C TYR A 147 6.73 10.68 -9.75
N ARG A 148 6.44 11.97 -9.52
CA ARG A 148 7.49 12.93 -9.14
C ARG A 148 8.01 12.63 -7.74
N ASP A 149 9.32 12.56 -7.62
CA ASP A 149 10.03 12.45 -6.36
C ASP A 149 9.86 13.71 -5.50
N PRO A 150 10.00 13.59 -4.17
CA PRO A 150 10.17 14.76 -3.32
C PRO A 150 11.39 15.60 -3.73
N PRO A 151 11.33 16.93 -3.62
CA PRO A 151 12.50 17.77 -3.84
C PRO A 151 13.65 17.40 -2.88
N GLU A 152 14.90 17.65 -3.27
CA GLU A 152 16.08 17.23 -2.50
C GLU A 152 16.09 17.75 -1.05
N TYR A 153 15.52 18.93 -0.80
CA TYR A 153 15.43 19.50 0.53
C TYR A 153 14.29 18.93 1.40
N TRP A 154 13.42 18.08 0.85
CA TRP A 154 12.16 17.65 1.48
C TRP A 154 12.33 17.02 2.85
N PHE A 155 13.33 16.13 3.00
CA PHE A 155 13.61 15.47 4.26
C PHE A 155 14.16 16.47 5.29
N MET A 156 15.15 17.28 4.90
CA MET A 156 15.84 18.25 5.76
C MET A 156 14.90 19.31 6.35
N VAL A 157 13.89 19.75 5.59
CA VAL A 157 12.94 20.78 6.07
C VAL A 157 11.80 20.20 6.91
N GLY A 158 11.67 18.88 6.97
CA GLY A 158 10.74 18.19 7.86
C GLY A 158 11.29 18.02 9.28
N ASN A 159 10.58 17.29 10.12
CA ASN A 159 11.10 16.82 11.40
C ASN A 159 12.23 15.79 11.18
N ILE A 160 12.81 15.26 12.26
CA ILE A 160 13.90 14.27 12.18
C ILE A 160 13.54 12.97 11.43
N HIS A 161 12.28 12.77 11.02
CA HIS A 161 11.83 11.65 10.20
C HIS A 161 11.42 12.07 8.78
N GLY A 162 11.70 13.32 8.36
CA GLY A 162 11.35 13.84 7.04
C GLY A 162 9.85 14.06 6.85
N SER A 163 9.11 14.36 7.92
CA SER A 163 7.65 14.59 7.91
C SER A 163 7.28 15.97 8.48
N ASN A 164 5.99 16.34 8.49
CA ASN A 164 5.48 17.61 9.04
C ASN A 164 6.08 18.87 8.41
N GLN A 165 6.19 18.87 7.08
CA GLN A 165 6.64 20.04 6.33
C GLN A 165 5.72 21.24 6.54
N VAL A 166 6.32 22.42 6.49
CA VAL A 166 5.58 23.69 6.58
C VAL A 166 4.58 23.79 5.42
N HIS A 167 3.41 24.34 5.70
CA HIS A 167 2.38 24.53 4.70
C HIS A 167 2.86 25.44 3.56
N GLY A 168 2.57 25.06 2.31
CA GLY A 168 2.93 25.84 1.13
C GLY A 168 4.38 25.66 0.64
N ILE A 169 5.17 24.77 1.27
CA ILE A 169 6.57 24.53 0.87
C ILE A 169 6.71 24.10 -0.60
N LEU A 170 5.67 23.52 -1.20
CA LEU A 170 5.65 23.10 -2.61
C LEU A 170 4.97 24.12 -3.54
N GLY A 171 4.70 25.34 -3.07
CA GLY A 171 4.09 26.42 -3.86
C GLY A 171 2.56 26.48 -3.71
N LYS A 172 1.82 26.87 -4.77
CA LYS A 172 0.35 26.96 -4.77
C LYS A 172 -0.36 25.91 -5.63
N GLU A 173 0.36 25.23 -6.50
CA GLU A 173 -0.24 24.27 -7.44
C GLU A 173 -0.48 22.91 -6.78
N SER A 174 -1.75 22.50 -6.69
CA SER A 174 -2.09 21.11 -6.35
C SER A 174 -2.07 20.28 -7.62
N GLN A 175 -1.07 19.42 -7.79
CA GLN A 175 -1.01 18.48 -8.93
C GLN A 175 -1.89 17.23 -8.71
N TYR A 176 -2.43 17.04 -7.49
CA TYR A 176 -3.43 16.02 -7.24
C TYR A 176 -4.81 16.51 -7.67
N LEU A 177 -5.40 15.81 -8.64
CA LEU A 177 -6.61 16.22 -9.34
C LEU A 177 -7.85 15.63 -8.68
N CYS A 178 -7.86 14.33 -8.38
CA CYS A 178 -9.03 13.60 -7.89
C CYS A 178 -10.30 13.88 -8.70
N LYS A 179 -10.20 13.91 -10.03
CA LYS A 179 -11.31 14.27 -10.92
C LYS A 179 -12.02 13.00 -11.41
N PRO A 180 -13.33 12.82 -11.17
CA PRO A 180 -14.04 11.68 -11.71
C PRO A 180 -14.16 11.79 -13.24
N LEU A 181 -14.12 10.66 -13.94
CA LEU A 181 -14.44 10.60 -15.38
C LEU A 181 -15.88 11.09 -15.60
N TRP A 182 -16.09 11.91 -16.64
CA TRP A 182 -17.41 12.42 -17.02
C TRP A 182 -18.21 13.05 -15.87
N ARG A 183 -17.55 13.84 -15.02
CA ARG A 183 -18.17 14.46 -13.83
C ARG A 183 -18.86 13.47 -12.88
N GLY A 184 -18.40 12.20 -12.88
CA GLY A 184 -18.96 11.13 -12.07
C GLY A 184 -20.18 10.46 -12.67
N THR A 185 -20.45 10.65 -13.97
CA THR A 185 -21.49 9.90 -14.68
C THR A 185 -21.21 8.40 -14.53
N PRO A 186 -22.17 7.61 -14.05
CA PRO A 186 -21.93 6.21 -13.73
C PRO A 186 -21.69 5.39 -14.99
N LEU A 187 -20.57 4.67 -15.03
CA LEU A 187 -20.34 3.60 -15.99
C LEU A 187 -20.84 2.29 -15.37
N VAL A 188 -21.84 1.67 -16.00
CA VAL A 188 -22.42 0.40 -15.55
C VAL A 188 -22.11 -0.66 -16.60
N ILE A 189 -21.60 -1.80 -16.14
CA ILE A 189 -21.31 -2.97 -16.97
C ILE A 189 -22.04 -4.19 -16.39
N THR A 190 -22.40 -5.14 -17.25
CA THR A 190 -23.01 -6.40 -16.83
C THR A 190 -22.05 -7.53 -17.15
N ILE A 191 -21.57 -8.23 -16.13
CA ILE A 191 -20.77 -9.45 -16.26
C ILE A 191 -21.74 -10.62 -16.50
N PRO A 192 -21.70 -11.28 -17.67
CA PRO A 192 -22.56 -12.44 -17.92
C PRO A 192 -22.20 -13.63 -17.03
N PRO A 193 -23.15 -14.54 -16.76
CA PRO A 193 -22.82 -15.83 -16.15
C PRO A 193 -21.92 -16.66 -17.07
N ALA A 194 -21.03 -17.44 -16.47
CA ALA A 194 -20.21 -18.41 -17.20
C ALA A 194 -21.10 -19.46 -17.86
N GLN A 195 -20.70 -19.91 -19.06
CA GLN A 195 -21.32 -21.05 -19.73
C GLN A 195 -20.62 -22.33 -19.28
N GLY A 196 -20.95 -22.81 -18.08
CA GLY A 196 -20.30 -23.97 -17.44
C GLY A 196 -19.37 -23.56 -16.28
N PRO A 197 -18.35 -24.38 -15.95
CA PRO A 197 -17.35 -24.03 -14.95
C PRO A 197 -16.64 -22.71 -15.29
N LEU A 198 -16.15 -22.00 -14.27
CA LEU A 198 -15.37 -20.78 -14.48
C LEU A 198 -14.04 -21.14 -15.16
N ARG A 199 -13.61 -20.36 -16.16
CA ARG A 199 -12.28 -20.55 -16.78
C ARG A 199 -11.16 -20.40 -15.76
N TYR A 200 -11.33 -19.48 -14.81
CA TYR A 200 -10.48 -19.36 -13.64
C TYR A 200 -10.34 -20.68 -12.85
N ASP A 201 -11.44 -21.39 -12.58
CA ASP A 201 -11.38 -22.65 -11.81
C ASP A 201 -10.62 -23.74 -12.59
N GLU A 202 -10.87 -23.84 -13.90
CA GLU A 202 -10.11 -24.72 -14.80
C GLU A 202 -8.61 -24.37 -14.78
N PHE A 203 -8.27 -23.09 -14.94
CA PHE A 203 -6.90 -22.59 -14.94
C PHE A 203 -6.14 -22.92 -13.65
N ILE A 204 -6.78 -22.69 -12.49
CA ILE A 204 -6.19 -23.01 -11.19
C ILE A 204 -6.07 -24.53 -10.99
N SER A 205 -7.05 -25.31 -11.44
CA SER A 205 -7.02 -26.78 -11.32
C SER A 205 -5.85 -27.43 -12.09
N LEU A 206 -5.39 -26.77 -13.15
CA LEU A 206 -4.23 -27.17 -13.95
C LEU A 206 -2.89 -26.72 -13.36
N GLY A 207 -2.90 -25.99 -12.25
CA GLY A 207 -1.70 -25.49 -11.56
C GLY A 207 -1.11 -24.21 -12.15
N PHE A 208 -1.75 -23.60 -13.16
CA PHE A 208 -1.22 -22.40 -13.83
C PHE A 208 -1.26 -21.13 -12.99
N GLY A 209 -1.89 -21.17 -11.81
CA GLY A 209 -1.82 -20.09 -10.83
C GLY A 209 -0.44 -19.87 -10.22
N ASP A 210 0.49 -20.82 -10.38
CA ASP A 210 1.86 -20.71 -9.82
C ASP A 210 2.64 -19.54 -10.47
N PRO A 211 3.24 -18.64 -9.67
CA PRO A 211 4.12 -17.56 -10.15
C PRO A 211 5.19 -17.99 -11.17
N LEU A 212 5.68 -19.23 -11.09
CA LEU A 212 6.70 -19.77 -11.98
C LEU A 212 6.25 -19.77 -13.45
N TYR A 213 4.96 -19.92 -13.74
CA TYR A 213 4.43 -19.87 -15.11
C TYR A 213 4.53 -18.48 -15.75
N CYS A 214 4.73 -17.44 -14.93
CA CYS A 214 4.89 -16.06 -15.38
C CYS A 214 6.35 -15.61 -15.41
N ASN A 215 7.30 -16.57 -15.36
CA ASN A 215 8.74 -16.32 -15.23
C ASN A 215 9.09 -15.49 -13.98
N GLN A 216 8.28 -15.59 -12.92
CA GLN A 216 8.60 -14.94 -11.65
C GLN A 216 9.62 -15.80 -10.91
N GLU A 217 10.83 -15.29 -10.73
CA GLU A 217 11.90 -15.97 -9.99
C GLU A 217 11.61 -16.04 -8.46
N CYS A 218 10.72 -15.17 -7.96
CA CYS A 218 10.36 -15.11 -6.56
C CYS A 218 9.11 -15.97 -6.24
N GLY A 219 9.30 -17.23 -5.88
CA GLY A 219 8.22 -18.12 -5.44
C GLY A 219 7.59 -17.81 -4.07
N LEU A 220 8.04 -16.75 -3.39
CA LEU A 220 7.59 -16.36 -2.04
C LEU A 220 6.89 -14.98 -2.02
N LEU A 221 6.53 -14.43 -3.18
CA LEU A 221 5.77 -13.20 -3.27
C LEU A 221 4.27 -13.48 -3.12
N TRP A 222 3.68 -12.97 -2.03
CA TRP A 222 2.23 -12.92 -1.87
C TRP A 222 1.78 -11.46 -1.91
N ASP A 223 1.08 -11.11 -2.97
CA ASP A 223 0.65 -9.75 -3.29
C ASP A 223 -0.83 -9.50 -2.96
N GLY A 224 -1.50 -10.49 -2.35
CA GLY A 224 -2.91 -10.39 -2.02
C GLY A 224 -3.78 -10.17 -3.26
N TYR A 225 -3.56 -10.93 -4.34
CA TYR A 225 -4.45 -10.90 -5.49
C TYR A 225 -5.76 -11.64 -5.18
N GLY A 226 -6.90 -10.97 -5.35
CA GLY A 226 -8.19 -11.44 -4.87
C GLY A 226 -9.32 -10.43 -5.03
N ARG A 227 -10.41 -10.64 -4.28
CA ARG A 227 -11.61 -9.77 -4.30
C ARG A 227 -12.26 -9.71 -2.93
N TRP A 228 -12.97 -8.63 -2.66
CA TRP A 228 -13.89 -8.57 -1.53
C TRP A 228 -15.24 -9.12 -1.92
N PHE A 229 -15.78 -9.99 -1.08
CA PHE A 229 -17.11 -10.56 -1.24
C PHE A 229 -17.79 -10.61 0.12
N ASN A 230 -18.95 -9.95 0.22
CA ASN A 230 -19.72 -9.89 1.46
C ASN A 230 -18.86 -9.49 2.69
N GLY A 231 -18.04 -8.45 2.53
CA GLY A 231 -17.15 -7.94 3.59
C GLY A 231 -15.97 -8.83 3.94
N SER A 232 -15.72 -9.92 3.20
CA SER A 232 -14.59 -10.83 3.40
C SER A 232 -13.65 -10.83 2.21
N TRP A 233 -12.35 -10.77 2.47
CA TRP A 233 -11.32 -10.89 1.44
C TRP A 233 -11.17 -12.35 0.99
N ILE A 234 -11.34 -12.61 -0.30
CA ILE A 234 -11.17 -13.93 -0.92
C ILE A 234 -9.95 -13.87 -1.87
N PRO A 235 -8.83 -14.52 -1.53
CA PRO A 235 -7.67 -14.58 -2.40
C PRO A 235 -7.93 -15.48 -3.62
N GLN A 236 -7.43 -15.08 -4.78
CA GLN A 236 -7.48 -15.86 -6.03
C GLN A 236 -6.39 -16.94 -6.11
N ILE A 237 -5.36 -16.85 -5.28
CA ILE A 237 -4.38 -17.92 -5.14
C ILE A 237 -4.42 -18.33 -3.69
N GLN A 238 -4.72 -19.60 -3.43
CA GLN A 238 -4.64 -20.13 -2.08
C GLN A 238 -3.20 -20.03 -1.58
N ALA A 239 -3.03 -19.63 -0.32
CA ALA A 239 -1.71 -19.63 0.29
C ALA A 239 -1.10 -21.03 0.16
N PRO A 240 0.21 -21.14 -0.15
CA PRO A 240 0.88 -22.44 -0.19
C PRO A 240 0.56 -23.22 1.08
N SER A 241 0.09 -24.46 0.93
CA SER A 241 -0.13 -25.34 2.09
C SER A 241 1.20 -25.44 2.85
N PRO A 242 1.24 -25.20 4.17
CA PRO A 242 2.50 -25.20 4.90
C PRO A 242 3.20 -26.54 4.71
N LEU A 243 4.35 -26.52 4.05
CA LEU A 243 5.26 -27.66 3.93
C LEU A 243 5.68 -28.05 5.34
N SER A 244 5.05 -29.10 5.87
CA SER A 244 5.20 -29.61 7.23
C SER A 244 4.59 -28.74 8.34
N ARG A 245 3.58 -29.29 9.02
CA ARG A 245 3.13 -28.88 10.36
C ARG A 245 4.19 -29.24 11.40
N SER A 246 5.45 -28.82 11.22
CA SER A 246 6.39 -28.85 12.34
C SER A 246 5.78 -27.96 13.40
N ALA A 247 5.28 -28.55 14.47
CA ALA A 247 4.74 -27.81 15.60
C ALA A 247 5.94 -27.13 16.29
N ARG A 248 6.40 -26.00 15.73
CA ARG A 248 7.32 -25.09 16.39
C ARG A 248 6.57 -24.59 17.60
N ARG A 249 6.73 -25.27 18.74
CA ARG A 249 6.07 -24.91 19.99
C ARG A 249 7.06 -24.08 20.78
N LYS A 250 6.73 -22.80 21.00
CA LYS A 250 7.50 -21.87 21.82
C LYS A 250 8.98 -21.76 21.42
N GLN A 251 9.28 -21.78 20.11
CA GLN A 251 10.63 -21.62 19.58
C GLN A 251 10.81 -20.29 18.87
N GLY A 252 11.99 -19.69 19.00
CA GLY A 252 12.33 -18.41 18.39
C GLY A 252 11.48 -17.23 18.85
N VAL A 253 11.75 -16.07 18.26
CA VAL A 253 11.06 -14.80 18.49
C VAL A 253 10.44 -14.33 17.17
N LEU A 254 9.19 -13.88 17.22
CA LEU A 254 8.64 -13.08 16.13
C LEU A 254 8.88 -11.60 16.44
N TRP A 255 9.56 -10.89 15.57
CA TRP A 255 9.80 -9.45 15.72
C TRP A 255 9.09 -8.69 14.61
N VAL A 256 8.15 -7.83 14.97
CA VAL A 256 7.47 -6.95 14.01
C VAL A 256 8.16 -5.59 14.02
N TYR A 257 8.75 -5.19 12.89
CA TYR A 257 9.52 -3.95 12.76
C TYR A 257 8.85 -3.06 11.71
N GLY A 258 8.34 -1.89 12.11
CA GLY A 258 7.78 -0.97 11.13
C GLY A 258 6.92 0.13 11.73
N ASP A 259 6.04 0.64 10.87
CA ASP A 259 5.18 1.78 11.16
C ASP A 259 3.91 1.42 11.95
N SER A 260 2.93 2.32 11.93
CA SER A 260 1.68 2.16 12.68
C SER A 260 0.88 0.94 12.26
N ILE A 261 1.01 0.48 11.01
CA ILE A 261 0.39 -0.74 10.50
C ILE A 261 1.09 -1.97 11.09
N ALA A 262 2.42 -1.95 11.19
CA ALA A 262 3.19 -3.01 11.84
C ALA A 262 2.82 -3.11 13.33
N ALA A 263 2.70 -1.97 14.03
CA ALA A 263 2.28 -1.95 15.44
C ALA A 263 0.84 -2.49 15.64
N ARG A 264 -0.09 -2.14 14.73
CA ARG A 264 -1.46 -2.70 14.76
C ARG A 264 -1.47 -4.20 14.50
N LEU A 265 -0.69 -4.67 13.52
CA LEU A 265 -0.53 -6.10 13.25
C LEU A 265 0.00 -6.83 14.48
N HIS A 266 1.05 -6.33 15.12
CA HIS A 266 1.56 -6.91 16.37
C HIS A 266 0.46 -6.97 17.44
N SER A 267 -0.28 -5.88 17.62
CA SER A 267 -1.36 -5.84 18.61
C SER A 267 -2.51 -6.80 18.32
N SER A 268 -2.80 -7.10 17.04
CA SER A 268 -3.85 -8.06 16.68
C SER A 268 -3.40 -9.50 16.87
N ILE A 269 -2.11 -9.80 16.68
CA ILE A 269 -1.59 -11.18 16.78
C ILE A 269 -1.06 -11.55 18.17
N LYS A 270 -0.77 -10.59 19.06
CA LYS A 270 -0.10 -10.84 20.35
C LYS A 270 -0.81 -11.87 21.25
N ASN A 271 -2.13 -11.98 21.15
CA ASN A 271 -2.95 -12.89 21.95
C ASN A 271 -3.40 -14.14 21.17
N THR A 272 -2.86 -14.35 19.96
CA THR A 272 -3.20 -15.50 19.11
C THR A 272 -2.16 -16.61 19.27
N LEU A 273 -2.49 -17.82 18.78
CA LEU A 273 -1.60 -18.99 18.75
C LEU A 273 -0.21 -18.68 18.17
N LEU A 274 -0.10 -17.69 17.28
CA LEU A 274 1.18 -17.25 16.74
C LEU A 274 2.16 -16.80 17.84
N CYS A 275 1.68 -16.04 18.81
CA CYS A 275 2.48 -15.48 19.91
C CYS A 275 2.32 -16.26 21.22
N THR A 276 1.22 -17.01 21.38
CA THR A 276 0.96 -17.81 22.58
C THR A 276 1.45 -19.23 22.48
N ASP A 277 1.73 -19.78 21.29
CA ASP A 277 2.06 -21.20 21.12
C ASP A 277 3.20 -21.43 20.13
N ILE A 278 3.24 -20.70 19.01
CA ILE A 278 4.25 -20.90 17.96
C ILE A 278 5.60 -20.30 18.38
N PHE A 279 5.63 -18.98 18.53
CA PHE A 279 6.82 -18.26 18.97
C PHE A 279 6.91 -18.23 20.50
N ARG A 280 8.14 -18.20 21.03
CA ARG A 280 8.36 -18.05 22.47
C ARG A 280 7.80 -16.72 22.98
N ARG A 281 8.00 -15.67 22.18
CA ARG A 281 7.52 -14.30 22.42
C ARG A 281 7.40 -13.55 21.09
N CYS A 282 6.59 -12.51 21.08
CA CYS A 282 6.42 -11.60 19.95
C CYS A 282 6.71 -10.18 20.39
N ASP A 283 7.69 -9.53 19.77
CA ASP A 283 8.09 -8.16 20.06
C ASP A 283 7.81 -7.23 18.89
N VAL A 284 7.88 -5.93 19.16
CA VAL A 284 7.65 -4.88 18.16
C VAL A 284 8.67 -3.75 18.31
N THR A 285 9.18 -3.27 17.17
CA THR A 285 9.84 -1.96 17.07
C THR A 285 8.93 -1.06 16.26
N TYR A 286 8.54 0.07 16.87
CA TYR A 286 7.75 1.09 16.19
C TYR A 286 8.66 2.22 15.67
N ASN A 287 8.57 2.48 14.38
CA ASN A 287 9.34 3.53 13.70
C ASN A 287 8.44 4.38 12.79
N TRP A 288 8.84 5.62 12.54
CA TRP A 288 8.44 6.31 11.30
C TRP A 288 9.49 5.96 10.24
N VAL A 289 10.43 6.87 9.96
CA VAL A 289 11.67 6.54 9.22
C VAL A 289 12.70 5.90 10.16
N TYR A 290 12.98 6.56 11.29
CA TYR A 290 13.77 6.03 12.40
C TYR A 290 12.90 5.52 13.54
N THR A 291 13.49 4.69 14.41
CA THR A 291 12.87 4.19 15.65
C THR A 291 12.48 5.35 16.55
N ILE A 292 11.24 5.33 17.03
CA ILE A 292 10.68 6.40 17.85
C ILE A 292 10.97 6.13 19.33
N GLN A 293 11.54 7.12 20.01
CA GLN A 293 11.71 7.10 21.46
C GLN A 293 10.62 7.92 22.16
N ASN A 294 10.36 9.12 21.65
CA ASN A 294 9.33 10.02 22.15
C ASN A 294 8.63 10.75 21.01
N ALA A 295 7.51 10.19 20.56
CA ALA A 295 6.71 10.72 19.45
C ALA A 295 6.30 12.20 19.66
N THR A 296 6.01 12.62 20.89
CA THR A 296 5.56 14.00 21.19
C THR A 296 6.67 15.02 20.91
N VAL A 297 7.91 14.66 21.22
CA VAL A 297 9.08 15.51 20.99
C VAL A 297 9.53 15.40 19.53
N GLU A 298 9.73 14.18 19.04
CA GLU A 298 10.28 13.91 17.71
C GLU A 298 9.38 14.40 16.57
N LYS A 299 8.05 14.49 16.81
CA LYS A 299 7.12 15.10 15.84
C LYS A 299 7.50 16.53 15.48
N ASN A 300 8.03 17.29 16.43
CA ASN A 300 8.31 18.72 16.31
C ASN A 300 9.82 19.03 16.26
N LEU A 301 10.67 18.03 16.46
CA LEU A 301 12.11 18.19 16.41
C LEU A 301 12.58 18.19 14.96
N ASN A 302 13.28 19.24 14.55
CA ASN A 302 13.97 19.33 13.27
C ASN A 302 15.46 19.54 13.57
N ASP A 303 16.33 18.76 12.92
CA ASP A 303 17.79 18.86 13.03
C ASP A 303 18.47 19.28 11.72
N PHE A 304 17.69 19.57 10.67
CA PHE A 304 18.08 19.91 9.31
C PHE A 304 19.03 18.90 8.66
N GLN A 305 19.07 17.67 9.17
CA GLN A 305 19.87 16.60 8.60
C GLN A 305 19.08 15.86 7.54
N ASP A 306 19.77 15.45 6.49
CA ASP A 306 19.18 14.60 5.46
C ASP A 306 19.04 13.14 5.94
N PHE A 307 18.37 12.33 5.13
CA PHE A 307 18.15 10.91 5.34
C PHE A 307 19.46 10.12 5.48
N ARG A 308 19.55 9.30 6.53
CA ARG A 308 20.73 8.49 6.88
C ARG A 308 20.39 7.01 6.94
N ILE A 309 20.75 6.29 5.87
CA ILE A 309 20.61 4.84 5.78
C ILE A 309 21.34 4.14 6.93
N ASP A 310 22.55 4.59 7.28
CA ASP A 310 23.37 3.91 8.31
C ASP A 310 22.71 3.93 9.70
N LYS A 311 21.89 4.95 10.01
CA LYS A 311 21.11 4.98 11.25
C LYS A 311 20.08 3.85 11.28
N ILE A 312 19.36 3.63 10.18
CA ILE A 312 18.38 2.53 10.07
C ILE A 312 19.06 1.18 10.15
N LEU A 313 20.20 1.01 9.47
CA LEU A 313 20.96 -0.24 9.57
C LEU A 313 21.40 -0.49 11.01
N SER A 314 21.91 0.53 11.70
CA SER A 314 22.31 0.42 13.12
C SER A 314 21.14 0.00 14.01
N GLU A 315 19.98 0.65 13.88
CA GLU A 315 18.77 0.32 14.63
C GLU A 315 18.27 -1.09 14.32
N LEU A 316 18.28 -1.51 13.05
CA LEU A 316 17.86 -2.85 12.66
C LEU A 316 18.85 -3.93 13.16
N ARG A 317 20.15 -3.66 13.21
CA ARG A 317 21.15 -4.57 13.83
C ARG A 317 20.86 -4.82 15.30
N GLN A 318 20.38 -3.81 16.04
CA GLN A 318 19.98 -3.96 17.44
C GLN A 318 18.76 -4.87 17.64
N VAL A 319 18.06 -5.21 16.56
CA VAL A 319 16.97 -6.20 16.54
C VAL A 319 17.48 -7.55 16.04
N LEU A 320 18.11 -7.59 14.87
CA LEU A 320 18.50 -8.84 14.21
C LEU A 320 19.51 -9.65 15.04
N TYR A 321 20.43 -8.99 15.74
CA TYR A 321 21.54 -9.65 16.43
C TYR A 321 21.37 -9.69 17.95
N ARG A 322 20.12 -9.61 18.44
CA ARG A 322 19.85 -9.82 19.86
C ARG A 322 20.13 -11.27 20.25
N PRO A 323 20.62 -11.55 21.48
CA PRO A 323 20.94 -12.91 21.92
C PRO A 323 19.76 -13.90 21.83
N GLU A 324 18.53 -13.40 21.95
CA GLU A 324 17.32 -14.20 21.85
C GLU A 324 16.88 -14.56 20.42
N MET A 325 17.46 -13.92 19.40
CA MET A 325 17.16 -14.17 17.99
C MET A 325 17.98 -15.37 17.49
N ASP A 326 17.29 -16.41 17.04
CA ASP A 326 17.87 -17.68 16.62
C ASP A 326 17.35 -18.13 15.24
N LYS A 327 17.76 -19.32 14.80
CA LYS A 327 17.30 -19.92 13.54
C LYS A 327 15.79 -20.19 13.44
N HIS A 328 15.08 -20.16 14.57
CA HIS A 328 13.63 -20.33 14.64
C HIS A 328 12.89 -19.00 14.69
N SER A 329 13.61 -17.89 14.81
CA SER A 329 13.08 -16.54 14.89
C SER A 329 12.71 -16.01 13.51
N THR A 330 11.76 -15.08 13.47
CA THR A 330 11.30 -14.43 12.24
C THR A 330 11.18 -12.93 12.47
N VAL A 331 11.65 -12.12 11.53
CA VAL A 331 11.44 -10.67 11.55
C VAL A 331 10.54 -10.29 10.39
N LEU A 332 9.46 -9.59 10.71
CA LEU A 332 8.57 -8.98 9.72
C LEU A 332 8.95 -7.51 9.58
N LEU A 333 9.51 -7.14 8.43
CA LEU A 333 9.94 -5.78 8.10
C LEU A 333 8.83 -5.04 7.36
N ASN A 334 8.58 -3.79 7.73
CA ASN A 334 7.66 -2.91 7.02
C ASN A 334 8.26 -1.51 6.85
N PHE A 335 8.86 -1.26 5.68
CA PHE A 335 9.52 0.00 5.31
C PHE A 335 8.68 0.79 4.31
N GLY A 336 7.39 1.00 4.61
CA GLY A 336 6.48 1.59 3.64
C GLY A 336 6.21 3.07 3.85
N LEU A 337 5.08 3.37 4.51
CA LEU A 337 4.41 4.68 4.54
C LEU A 337 5.36 5.88 4.66
N HIS A 338 6.21 5.87 5.69
CA HIS A 338 7.06 7.01 6.02
C HIS A 338 8.25 7.15 5.08
N PHE A 339 8.75 6.05 4.51
CA PHE A 339 9.83 6.11 3.54
C PHE A 339 9.33 6.68 2.22
N VAL A 340 8.25 6.11 1.67
CA VAL A 340 7.70 6.55 0.38
C VAL A 340 7.28 8.02 0.39
N SER A 341 6.89 8.54 1.56
CA SER A 341 6.50 9.95 1.70
C SER A 341 7.64 10.93 2.00
N SER A 342 8.81 10.44 2.42
CA SER A 342 9.89 11.29 2.93
C SER A 342 11.16 11.29 2.09
N ILE A 343 11.39 10.25 1.27
CA ILE A 343 12.62 10.12 0.48
C ILE A 343 12.29 9.84 -1.00
N ASN A 344 13.21 10.19 -1.89
CA ASN A 344 13.09 9.87 -3.30
C ASN A 344 13.29 8.37 -3.60
N PHE A 345 12.84 7.95 -4.77
CA PHE A 345 12.84 6.54 -5.17
C PHE A 345 14.26 5.95 -5.20
N THR A 346 15.27 6.69 -5.66
CA THR A 346 16.67 6.24 -5.66
C THR A 346 17.20 6.00 -4.24
N ALA A 347 16.90 6.87 -3.28
CA ALA A 347 17.28 6.69 -1.89
C ALA A 347 16.58 5.46 -1.27
N TYR A 348 15.32 5.23 -1.64
CA TYR A 348 14.57 4.05 -1.19
C TYR A 348 15.14 2.75 -1.78
N GLN A 349 15.52 2.73 -3.06
CA GLN A 349 16.23 1.60 -3.67
C GLN A 349 17.55 1.32 -2.94
N ARG A 350 18.35 2.36 -2.68
CA ARG A 350 19.60 2.23 -1.92
C ARG A 350 19.37 1.68 -0.50
N LEU A 351 18.30 2.11 0.17
CA LEU A 351 17.92 1.57 1.48
C LEU A 351 17.64 0.07 1.39
N ILE A 352 16.79 -0.36 0.45
CA ILE A 352 16.46 -1.78 0.26
C ILE A 352 17.72 -2.59 -0.01
N THR A 353 18.56 -2.16 -0.96
CA THR A 353 19.83 -2.83 -1.28
C THR A 353 20.71 -2.98 -0.05
N ARG A 354 20.94 -1.90 0.71
CA ARG A 354 21.80 -1.93 1.89
C ARG A 354 21.25 -2.82 3.01
N VAL A 355 19.92 -2.93 3.13
CA VAL A 355 19.26 -3.82 4.08
C VAL A 355 19.42 -5.28 3.65
N LEU A 356 19.28 -5.57 2.35
CA LEU A 356 19.53 -6.90 1.79
C LEU A 356 20.99 -7.32 1.99
N ASP A 357 21.94 -6.44 1.71
CA ASP A 357 23.38 -6.67 1.95
C ASP A 357 23.63 -7.03 3.42
N MET A 358 23.02 -6.28 4.35
CA MET A 358 23.14 -6.52 5.79
C MET A 358 22.55 -7.87 6.21
N ILE A 359 21.39 -8.25 5.66
CA ILE A 359 20.76 -9.55 5.94
C ILE A 359 21.56 -10.70 5.33
N ALA A 360 22.26 -10.45 4.21
CA ALA A 360 23.13 -11.40 3.55
C ALA A 360 24.53 -11.50 4.18
N GLU A 361 24.89 -10.64 5.13
CA GLU A 361 26.17 -10.68 5.86
C GLU A 361 26.45 -12.10 6.38
N GLN A 362 27.68 -12.57 6.16
CA GLN A 362 28.15 -13.88 6.60
C GLN A 362 29.25 -13.74 7.64
N GLU A 363 29.34 -14.71 8.53
CA GLU A 363 30.39 -14.84 9.55
C GLU A 363 30.98 -16.26 9.53
N SER A 364 32.23 -16.39 9.98
CA SER A 364 32.87 -17.70 10.10
C SER A 364 32.35 -18.43 11.35
N ASP A 365 31.99 -19.70 11.20
CA ASP A 365 31.51 -20.54 12.31
C ASP A 365 32.63 -21.08 13.23
N GLY A 366 33.83 -20.49 13.15
CA GLY A 366 35.02 -20.94 13.89
C GLY A 366 35.65 -22.22 13.33
N LYS A 367 34.99 -22.91 12.40
CA LYS A 367 35.52 -24.07 11.65
C LYS A 367 35.89 -23.72 10.21
N GLY A 368 35.91 -22.42 9.89
CA GLY A 368 36.23 -21.89 8.56
C GLY A 368 35.06 -21.91 7.56
N MET A 369 33.86 -22.38 7.94
CA MET A 369 32.70 -22.30 7.07
C MET A 369 31.97 -20.96 7.28
N MET A 370 31.62 -20.31 6.17
CA MET A 370 30.83 -19.09 6.20
C MET A 370 29.35 -19.43 6.38
N GLN A 371 28.70 -18.80 7.35
CA GLN A 371 27.27 -18.92 7.60
C GLN A 371 26.63 -17.55 7.63
N LYS A 372 25.34 -17.44 7.30
CA LYS A 372 24.60 -16.19 7.50
C LYS A 372 24.68 -15.78 8.96
N ARG A 373 25.04 -14.52 9.18
CA ARG A 373 25.12 -13.91 10.50
C ARG A 373 23.76 -13.88 11.19
N TYR A 374 22.72 -13.46 10.46
CA TYR A 374 21.34 -13.63 10.89
C TYR A 374 20.80 -14.98 10.38
N LYS A 375 20.34 -15.83 11.32
CA LYS A 375 19.92 -17.21 11.02
C LYS A 375 18.41 -17.39 10.93
N GLY A 376 17.63 -16.40 11.35
CA GLY A 376 16.17 -16.45 11.34
C GLY A 376 15.56 -16.18 9.97
N GLY A 377 14.23 -16.27 9.89
CA GLY A 377 13.45 -15.87 8.71
C GLY A 377 13.29 -14.35 8.64
N ILE A 378 13.18 -13.82 7.42
CA ILE A 378 12.78 -12.44 7.13
C ILE A 378 11.53 -12.48 6.27
N ILE A 379 10.53 -11.70 6.64
CA ILE A 379 9.33 -11.45 5.84
C ILE A 379 9.30 -9.96 5.53
N TRP A 380 9.31 -9.61 4.25
CA TRP A 380 9.13 -8.22 3.83
C TRP A 380 7.64 -7.95 3.60
N LYS A 381 7.06 -7.08 4.43
CA LYS A 381 5.67 -6.64 4.30
C LYS A 381 5.64 -5.25 3.71
N THR A 382 5.03 -5.12 2.54
CA THR A 382 4.74 -3.81 1.93
C THR A 382 3.67 -3.06 2.72
N THR A 383 3.57 -1.75 2.48
CA THR A 383 2.51 -0.93 3.10
C THR A 383 1.25 -0.98 2.27
N THR A 384 0.12 -0.93 2.98
CA THR A 384 -1.16 -0.60 2.35
C THR A 384 -1.12 0.85 1.89
N PRO A 385 -1.76 1.18 0.76
CA PRO A 385 -1.81 2.57 0.34
C PRO A 385 -2.76 3.39 1.21
N ILE A 386 -2.60 4.71 1.17
CA ILE A 386 -3.03 5.59 2.28
C ILE A 386 -4.36 6.29 1.98
N ASN A 387 -4.96 6.01 0.82
CA ASN A 387 -6.26 6.55 0.37
C ASN A 387 -6.33 8.06 0.51
N ARG A 388 -5.42 8.75 -0.19
CA ARG A 388 -5.26 10.20 -0.11
C ARG A 388 -6.58 10.97 -0.31
N GLU A 389 -7.46 10.48 -1.15
CA GLU A 389 -8.77 11.06 -1.47
C GLU A 389 -9.72 11.12 -0.26
N LYS A 390 -9.51 10.29 0.77
CA LYS A 390 -10.41 10.19 1.92
C LYS A 390 -10.07 11.16 3.04
N PHE A 391 -8.94 11.83 2.96
CA PHE A 391 -8.59 12.84 3.96
C PHE A 391 -9.49 14.07 3.83
N ALA A 392 -9.73 14.76 4.96
CA ALA A 392 -10.50 16.01 4.98
C ALA A 392 -9.89 17.12 4.12
N ASN A 393 -8.57 17.09 3.89
CA ASN A 393 -7.87 17.99 2.98
C ASN A 393 -6.95 17.15 2.07
N PRO A 394 -7.49 16.56 1.00
CA PRO A 394 -6.73 15.66 0.13
C PRO A 394 -5.72 16.43 -0.73
N HIS A 395 -5.96 17.72 -1.00
CA HIS A 395 -5.06 18.58 -1.76
C HIS A 395 -3.93 19.19 -0.93
N HIS A 396 -3.82 18.86 0.36
CA HIS A 396 -2.72 19.31 1.20
C HIS A 396 -1.37 18.86 0.63
N GLN A 397 -0.41 19.77 0.46
CA GLN A 397 0.84 19.49 -0.23
C GLN A 397 1.74 18.50 0.50
N ALA A 398 1.75 18.51 1.84
CA ALA A 398 2.50 17.51 2.62
C ALA A 398 1.97 16.08 2.47
N ARG A 399 0.77 15.92 1.90
CA ARG A 399 0.13 14.63 1.61
C ARG A 399 0.47 14.13 0.21
N ARG A 400 1.37 14.80 -0.52
CA ARG A 400 1.60 14.50 -1.93
C ARG A 400 2.18 13.11 -2.16
N PHE A 401 3.25 12.79 -1.48
CA PHE A 401 4.05 11.58 -1.69
C PHE A 401 3.45 10.35 -0.97
N MET A 402 2.15 10.36 -0.74
CA MET A 402 1.41 9.23 -0.19
C MET A 402 0.89 8.38 -1.35
N THR A 403 0.98 7.05 -1.19
CA THR A 403 0.61 6.09 -2.23
C THR A 403 -0.91 6.01 -2.43
N ASN A 404 -1.32 5.83 -3.68
CA ASN A 404 -2.73 5.68 -4.07
C ASN A 404 -3.00 4.22 -4.41
N GLN A 405 -3.84 3.54 -3.64
CA GLN A 405 -4.64 2.38 -4.01
C GLN A 405 -5.45 1.91 -2.78
N GLU A 406 -6.66 1.46 -3.03
CA GLU A 406 -7.65 1.29 -1.99
C GLU A 406 -7.79 -0.16 -1.55
N ASP A 407 -8.05 -0.33 -0.26
CA ASP A 407 -8.67 -1.52 0.33
C ASP A 407 -9.74 -0.99 1.30
N GLU A 408 -11.02 -1.05 0.92
CA GLU A 408 -12.13 -0.80 1.84
C GLU A 408 -12.61 -2.13 2.41
N SER A 409 -12.29 -2.35 3.69
CA SER A 409 -13.29 -2.94 4.56
C SER A 409 -14.20 -1.80 4.98
N ASP A 410 -15.45 -1.82 4.51
CA ASP A 410 -16.49 -0.92 4.99
C ASP A 410 -16.61 -1.06 6.52
N GLY A 411 -16.19 -0.01 7.22
CA GLY A 411 -16.33 0.16 8.65
C GLY A 411 -16.16 1.63 8.98
N GLU A 412 -17.08 2.20 9.74
CA GLU A 412 -17.17 3.61 10.13
C GLU A 412 -15.93 4.21 10.85
N GLU A 413 -14.77 3.55 10.87
CA GLU A 413 -13.54 4.01 11.52
C GLU A 413 -12.64 4.90 10.65
N GLY A 414 -12.96 5.07 9.35
CA GLY A 414 -12.21 5.94 8.43
C GLY A 414 -12.19 7.43 8.82
N LYS A 415 -13.08 7.87 9.74
CA LYS A 415 -13.12 9.25 10.25
C LYS A 415 -12.12 9.55 11.36
N ARG A 416 -11.27 8.60 11.78
CA ARG A 416 -10.36 8.77 12.92
C ARG A 416 -8.91 9.14 12.56
N PHE A 417 -8.60 9.35 11.28
CA PHE A 417 -7.22 9.68 10.87
C PHE A 417 -6.77 11.11 11.23
N ASP A 418 -7.68 12.04 11.52
CA ASP A 418 -7.33 13.41 11.95
C ASP A 418 -7.33 13.59 13.49
N HIS A 419 -7.62 12.54 14.28
CA HIS A 419 -7.67 12.62 15.76
C HIS A 419 -6.87 11.56 16.50
N ALA A 420 -5.89 10.90 15.87
CA ALA A 420 -4.83 10.23 16.62
C ALA A 420 -3.86 11.27 17.23
N GLN A 421 -4.39 12.15 18.10
CA GLN A 421 -3.69 12.49 19.31
C GLN A 421 -3.51 11.17 20.07
N THR A 422 -2.26 10.77 20.16
CA THR A 422 -1.66 9.88 21.16
C THR A 422 -2.61 9.47 22.29
N PRO A 423 -3.05 8.20 22.36
CA PRO A 423 -3.36 7.60 23.65
C PRO A 423 -2.01 7.34 24.32
N LEU A 424 -1.70 8.15 25.32
CA LEU A 424 -0.63 7.94 26.29
C LEU A 424 -0.71 6.51 26.84
N LEU A 425 0.21 5.65 26.43
CA LEU A 425 0.56 4.44 27.18
C LEU A 425 1.46 4.86 28.35
N VAL A 426 0.84 5.30 29.45
CA VAL A 426 1.52 5.36 30.74
C VAL A 426 1.66 3.93 31.24
N SER A 427 2.86 3.37 31.15
CA SER A 427 3.24 2.20 31.93
C SER A 427 3.28 2.61 33.40
N LYS A 428 2.32 2.14 34.20
CA LYS A 428 2.44 2.22 35.66
C LYS A 428 3.49 1.20 36.11
N GLY A 429 4.68 1.73 36.42
CA GLY A 429 5.74 1.01 37.09
C GLY A 429 5.34 0.53 38.48
N GLN A 430 6.03 -0.52 38.89
CA GLN A 430 5.98 -1.20 40.18
C GLN A 430 6.05 -0.25 41.38
N GLN A 431 5.21 -0.50 42.39
CA GLN A 431 5.53 -0.16 43.78
C GLN A 431 5.23 -1.37 44.67
N ALA A 432 6.29 -1.82 45.35
CA ALA A 432 6.26 -2.78 46.46
C ALA A 432 5.81 -2.06 47.76
N PRO A 433 5.45 -2.79 48.83
CA PRO A 433 4.46 -2.37 49.82
C PRO A 433 5.08 -1.62 51.00
N VAL A 434 4.32 -0.66 51.56
CA VAL A 434 4.57 -0.13 52.91
C VAL A 434 3.33 -0.33 53.77
N HIS A 435 3.59 -0.93 54.93
CA HIS A 435 2.64 -1.34 55.94
C HIS A 435 2.20 -0.19 56.86
N ARG A 436 0.94 -0.31 57.32
CA ARG A 436 0.35 0.10 58.62
C ARG A 436 -0.02 1.57 58.85
N GLY A 437 -1.30 1.76 59.22
CA GLY A 437 -1.77 2.89 60.01
C GLY A 437 -3.24 3.29 59.78
N ARG A 438 -4.20 2.55 60.35
CA ARG A 438 -5.55 3.08 60.68
C ARG A 438 -5.44 3.91 61.97
N PRO A 439 -6.28 4.94 62.24
CA PRO A 439 -7.73 4.73 62.39
C PRO A 439 -8.71 5.89 62.06
N SER A 440 -9.97 5.45 61.86
CA SER A 440 -11.29 5.98 62.28
C SER A 440 -11.82 7.38 61.90
N ARG A 441 -12.92 7.34 61.12
CA ARG A 441 -14.30 7.90 61.34
C ARG A 441 -14.49 9.38 61.73
N ARG A 442 -15.18 10.12 60.85
CA ARG A 442 -16.52 10.82 60.96
C ARG A 442 -16.50 12.07 60.06
N ARG A 443 -17.31 12.12 58.99
CA ARG A 443 -18.69 12.63 58.84
C ARG A 443 -18.74 14.07 58.32
N GLU A 444 -19.50 14.20 57.22
CA GLU A 444 -20.37 15.31 56.82
C GLU A 444 -19.78 16.60 56.24
N GLY A 445 -20.42 17.07 55.16
CA GLY A 445 -20.52 18.50 54.81
C GLY A 445 -19.97 18.90 53.46
N GLY A 446 -20.75 18.73 52.38
CA GLY A 446 -20.46 19.28 51.07
C GLY A 446 -20.64 20.81 51.01
N PHE A 447 -19.69 21.50 50.38
CA PHE A 447 -19.75 22.89 49.92
C PHE A 447 -19.75 22.84 48.37
N GLN A 448 -20.82 23.31 47.72
CA GLN A 448 -21.03 24.65 47.15
C GLN A 448 -20.32 24.94 45.80
N ARG A 449 -21.17 25.37 44.84
CA ARG A 449 -21.04 26.48 43.86
C ARG A 449 -19.87 26.37 42.85
N GLY A 450 -20.01 26.62 41.56
CA GLY A 450 -20.97 27.43 40.80
C GLY A 450 -20.18 28.33 39.85
N PHE A 451 -20.65 28.45 38.59
CA PHE A 451 -20.54 29.64 37.71
C PHE A 451 -19.10 30.07 37.27
N LEU A 452 -18.80 30.81 36.20
CA LEU A 452 -19.47 31.47 35.05
C LEU A 452 -18.35 31.96 34.09
N ILE A 453 -18.69 32.11 32.80
CA ILE A 453 -18.31 33.22 31.87
C ILE A 453 -16.81 33.41 31.56
N GLY A 454 -16.35 33.74 30.34
CA GLY A 454 -16.94 34.23 29.10
C GLY A 454 -15.86 34.22 28.00
N ARG A 455 -16.18 33.89 26.75
CA ARG A 455 -16.60 34.77 25.64
C ARG A 455 -15.51 35.70 25.06
N ARG A 456 -15.31 35.49 23.75
CA ARG A 456 -14.81 36.37 22.67
C ARG A 456 -13.29 36.63 22.66
N PHE A 457 -12.58 36.61 21.54
CA PHE A 457 -12.93 36.67 20.12
C PHE A 457 -12.27 35.55 19.32
#